data_AF-A0A662IH48-F1
#
_entry.id   AF-A0A662IH48-F1
#
_cell.length_a   1.000
_cell.length_b   1.000
_cell.length_c   1.000
_cell.angle_alpha   90.00
_cell.angle_beta   90.00
_cell.angle_gamma   90.00
#
_symmetry.space_group_name_H-M   'P 1'
#
loop_
_entity.id
_entity.type
_entity.pdbx_description
1 polymer ?
#
loop_
_entity_poly.entity_id
_entity_poly.type
_entity_poly.pdbx_seq_one_letter_code
_entity_poly.pdbx_strand_id
1 'polypeptide(L)'
;MEEYAAGLERSVKVLTRYAVALDRLNEELNKLERLASELDKWGSLLRDVAPHLSSEALRLVSRVNRLLQQLPLEDPLRTLDEASITVREARRLSRVCKSVYANRVNELLSSASQLLKSLRRASRSTSIMTASEARMYEKEVRKIISRLEEALREPLSHGLNLSPIREELKKLEEASSKLLEGLLSGEEEAVVRELERLARALEDRGVELSTLIEALSRKTGLSIERAAYLLYVVEKKGFARLHVKLKP
;
A
#
# COMPACT_ATOMS: atom_id res chain seq x y z
N MET A 1 -61.59 6.75 -39.68
CA MET A 1 -61.27 7.71 -38.59
C MET A 1 -60.72 6.99 -37.36
N GLU A 2 -61.34 5.90 -36.89
CA GLU A 2 -60.88 5.14 -35.71
C GLU A 2 -59.49 4.47 -35.90
N GLU A 3 -59.21 3.86 -37.05
CA GLU A 3 -57.88 3.27 -37.33
C GLU A 3 -56.75 4.32 -37.33
N TYR A 4 -57.05 5.53 -37.81
CA TYR A 4 -56.10 6.64 -37.83
C TYR A 4 -55.83 7.16 -36.41
N ALA A 5 -56.87 7.28 -35.57
CA ALA A 5 -56.74 7.65 -34.16
C ALA A 5 -55.93 6.60 -33.36
N ALA A 6 -56.20 5.30 -33.58
CA ALA A 6 -55.45 4.21 -32.96
C ALA A 6 -53.97 4.19 -33.40
N GLY A 7 -53.69 4.51 -34.67
CA GLY A 7 -52.34 4.67 -35.19
C GLY A 7 -51.58 5.82 -34.51
N LEU A 8 -52.23 6.99 -34.39
CA LEU A 8 -51.70 8.15 -33.69
C LEU A 8 -51.38 7.86 -32.22
N GLU A 9 -52.28 7.20 -31.50
CA GLU A 9 -52.03 6.83 -30.10
C GLU A 9 -50.83 5.90 -29.93
N ARG A 10 -50.63 4.95 -30.85
CA ARG A 10 -49.46 4.07 -30.84
C ARG A 10 -48.18 4.87 -31.09
N SER A 11 -48.18 5.75 -32.08
CA SER A 11 -47.03 6.59 -32.39
C SER A 11 -46.68 7.53 -31.24
N VAL A 12 -47.68 8.16 -30.59
CA VAL A 12 -47.46 8.99 -29.39
C VAL A 12 -46.82 8.16 -28.27
N LYS A 13 -47.34 6.95 -27.98
CA LYS A 13 -46.75 6.07 -26.96
C LYS A 13 -45.30 5.70 -27.25
N VAL A 14 -44.95 5.42 -28.52
CA VAL A 14 -43.58 5.11 -28.93
C VAL A 14 -42.68 6.33 -28.76
N LEU A 15 -43.12 7.51 -29.23
CA LEU A 15 -42.38 8.75 -29.09
C LEU A 15 -42.14 9.13 -27.62
N THR A 16 -43.14 8.95 -26.75
CA THR A 16 -42.96 9.18 -25.30
C THR A 16 -41.93 8.23 -24.70
N ARG A 17 -41.94 6.94 -25.09
CA ARG A 17 -40.93 5.97 -24.62
C ARG A 17 -39.53 6.34 -25.09
N TYR A 18 -39.38 6.78 -26.34
CA TYR A 18 -38.10 7.22 -26.88
C TYR A 18 -37.60 8.51 -26.23
N ALA A 19 -38.47 9.49 -25.98
CA ALA A 19 -38.10 10.70 -25.26
C ALA A 19 -37.53 10.38 -23.86
N VAL A 20 -38.22 9.54 -23.08
CA VAL A 20 -37.73 9.08 -21.77
C VAL A 20 -36.41 8.31 -21.88
N ALA A 21 -36.24 7.50 -22.93
CA ALA A 21 -34.99 6.77 -23.16
C ALA A 21 -33.82 7.71 -23.48
N LEU A 22 -34.05 8.76 -24.27
CA LEU A 22 -33.04 9.76 -24.61
C LEU A 22 -32.61 10.58 -23.40
N ASP A 23 -33.56 10.96 -22.52
CA ASP A 23 -33.23 11.66 -21.27
C ASP A 23 -32.32 10.81 -20.38
N ARG A 24 -32.69 9.52 -20.19
CA ARG A 24 -31.88 8.57 -19.44
C ARG A 24 -30.53 8.31 -20.10
N LEU A 25 -30.50 8.23 -21.44
CA LEU A 25 -29.28 8.02 -22.18
C LEU A 25 -28.30 9.18 -21.92
N ASN A 26 -28.79 10.42 -21.98
CA ASN A 26 -27.98 11.59 -21.66
C ASN A 26 -27.37 11.51 -20.24
N GLU A 27 -28.15 11.06 -19.24
CA GLU A 27 -27.61 10.84 -17.90
C GLU A 27 -26.51 9.76 -17.86
N GLU A 28 -26.69 8.64 -18.54
CA GLU A 28 -25.69 7.56 -18.60
C GLU A 28 -24.43 7.99 -19.36
N LEU A 29 -24.54 8.76 -20.43
CA LEU A 29 -23.39 9.30 -21.17
C LEU A 29 -22.57 10.26 -20.30
N ASN A 30 -23.21 11.15 -19.54
CA ASN A 30 -22.54 12.02 -18.58
C ASN A 30 -21.80 11.22 -17.49
N LYS A 31 -22.36 10.09 -17.03
CA LYS A 31 -21.68 9.18 -16.09
C LYS A 31 -20.48 8.50 -16.74
N LEU A 32 -20.63 8.04 -18.00
CA LEU A 32 -19.56 7.41 -18.76
C LEU A 32 -18.37 8.33 -18.98
N GLU A 33 -18.61 9.59 -19.34
CA GLU A 33 -17.55 10.57 -19.55
C GLU A 33 -16.70 10.77 -18.29
N ARG A 34 -17.35 10.94 -17.13
CA ARG A 34 -16.67 11.04 -15.83
C ARG A 34 -15.88 9.78 -15.51
N LEU A 35 -16.48 8.60 -15.68
CA LEU A 35 -15.83 7.32 -15.40
C LEU A 35 -14.67 7.04 -16.37
N ALA A 36 -14.77 7.44 -17.63
CA ALA A 36 -13.69 7.31 -18.61
C ALA A 36 -12.49 8.18 -18.20
N SER A 37 -12.73 9.42 -17.77
CA SER A 37 -11.66 10.29 -17.25
C SER A 37 -10.98 9.69 -16.01
N GLU A 38 -11.75 9.02 -15.14
CA GLU A 38 -11.22 8.36 -13.95
C GLU A 38 -10.39 7.11 -14.31
N LEU A 39 -10.90 6.28 -15.22
CA LEU A 39 -10.24 5.07 -15.68
C LEU A 39 -8.96 5.36 -16.45
N ASP A 40 -8.89 6.46 -17.20
CA ASP A 40 -7.66 6.90 -17.87
C ASP A 40 -6.55 7.22 -16.85
N LYS A 41 -6.90 7.96 -15.79
CA LYS A 41 -5.98 8.23 -14.67
C LYS A 41 -5.57 6.94 -13.96
N TRP A 42 -6.51 6.03 -13.69
CA TRP A 42 -6.16 4.72 -13.12
C TRP A 42 -5.24 3.91 -14.05
N GLY A 43 -5.51 3.93 -15.36
CA GLY A 43 -4.73 3.24 -16.37
C GLY A 43 -3.29 3.72 -16.41
N SER A 44 -3.06 5.03 -16.31
CA SER A 44 -1.71 5.59 -16.22
C SER A 44 -0.99 5.20 -14.91
N LEU A 45 -1.66 5.29 -13.75
CA LEU A 45 -1.06 4.95 -12.45
C LEU A 45 -0.69 3.48 -12.32
N LEU A 46 -1.48 2.59 -12.91
CA LEU A 46 -1.29 1.15 -12.83
C LEU A 46 -0.36 0.60 -13.91
N ARG A 47 0.14 1.42 -14.83
CA ARG A 47 0.95 0.97 -15.98
C ARG A 47 2.13 0.08 -15.54
N ASP A 48 2.85 0.50 -14.51
CA ASP A 48 4.07 -0.17 -14.05
C ASP A 48 3.79 -1.21 -12.95
N VAL A 49 2.61 -1.14 -12.32
CA VAL A 49 2.26 -1.96 -11.14
C VAL A 49 1.36 -3.14 -11.51
N ALA A 50 0.36 -2.90 -12.36
CA ALA A 50 -0.60 -3.89 -12.84
C ALA A 50 -0.92 -3.64 -14.33
N PRO A 51 -0.01 -4.03 -15.25
CA PRO A 51 -0.14 -3.72 -16.67
C PRO A 51 -1.43 -4.27 -17.31
N HIS A 52 -1.91 -5.42 -16.83
CA HIS A 52 -3.16 -6.03 -17.29
C HIS A 52 -4.37 -5.13 -17.01
N LEU A 53 -4.51 -4.62 -15.78
CA LEU A 53 -5.59 -3.69 -15.41
C LEU A 53 -5.45 -2.34 -16.12
N SER A 54 -4.23 -1.86 -16.30
CA SER A 54 -3.96 -0.65 -17.09
C SER A 54 -4.49 -0.81 -18.53
N SER A 55 -4.16 -1.94 -19.17
CA SER A 55 -4.62 -2.22 -20.54
C SER A 55 -6.14 -2.39 -20.63
N GLU A 56 -6.77 -3.01 -19.64
CA GLU A 56 -8.22 -3.18 -19.56
C GLU A 56 -8.94 -1.85 -19.38
N ALA A 57 -8.43 -0.99 -18.50
CA ALA A 57 -8.96 0.35 -18.27
C ALA A 57 -8.88 1.20 -19.54
N LEU A 58 -7.72 1.22 -20.22
CA LEU A 58 -7.55 2.00 -21.45
C LEU A 58 -8.39 1.45 -22.63
N ARG A 59 -8.57 0.13 -22.72
CA ARG A 59 -9.49 -0.47 -23.69
C ARG A 59 -10.93 -0.02 -23.44
N LEU A 60 -11.37 -0.03 -22.18
CA LEU A 60 -12.72 0.41 -21.83
C LEU A 60 -12.92 1.91 -22.10
N VAL A 61 -11.92 2.75 -21.80
CA VAL A 61 -11.91 4.18 -22.16
C VAL A 61 -12.06 4.35 -23.67
N SER A 62 -11.31 3.59 -24.47
CA SER A 62 -11.41 3.66 -25.94
C SER A 62 -12.80 3.25 -26.45
N ARG A 63 -13.44 2.26 -25.82
CA ARG A 63 -14.81 1.83 -26.12
C ARG A 63 -15.83 2.92 -25.78
N VAL A 64 -15.69 3.55 -24.61
CA VAL A 64 -16.54 4.67 -24.18
C VAL A 64 -16.41 5.86 -25.13
N ASN A 65 -15.18 6.23 -25.51
CA ASN A 65 -14.96 7.33 -26.45
C ASN A 65 -15.59 7.06 -27.82
N ARG A 66 -15.54 5.81 -28.31
CA ARG A 66 -16.24 5.43 -29.54
C ARG A 66 -17.76 5.57 -29.41
N LEU A 67 -18.33 5.12 -28.29
CA LEU A 67 -19.76 5.22 -28.01
C LEU A 67 -20.22 6.69 -27.93
N LEU A 68 -19.41 7.57 -27.32
CA LEU A 68 -19.67 9.00 -27.24
C LEU A 68 -19.58 9.70 -28.60
N GLN A 69 -18.68 9.26 -29.47
CA GLN A 69 -18.49 9.85 -30.81
C GLN A 69 -19.50 9.35 -31.84
N GLN A 70 -19.96 8.11 -31.72
CA GLN A 70 -20.83 7.44 -32.68
C GLN A 70 -22.05 6.87 -31.96
N LEU A 71 -23.00 7.75 -31.61
CA LEU A 71 -24.26 7.36 -30.97
C LEU A 71 -25.22 6.74 -32.00
N PRO A 72 -25.55 5.44 -31.92
CA PRO A 72 -26.49 4.82 -32.84
C PRO A 72 -27.94 5.18 -32.44
N LEU A 73 -28.39 6.39 -32.81
CA LEU A 73 -29.71 6.92 -32.47
C LEU A 73 -30.89 6.23 -33.19
N GLU A 74 -30.61 5.26 -34.07
CA GLU A 74 -31.62 4.45 -34.75
C GLU A 74 -32.51 3.67 -33.75
N ASP A 75 -31.93 3.22 -32.64
CA ASP A 75 -32.65 2.60 -31.52
C ASP A 75 -32.15 3.16 -30.17
N PRO A 76 -32.84 4.19 -29.64
CA PRO A 76 -32.47 4.80 -28.37
C PRO A 76 -32.52 3.83 -27.18
N LEU A 77 -33.39 2.83 -27.21
CA LEU A 77 -33.53 1.86 -26.10
C LEU A 77 -32.33 0.92 -26.07
N ARG A 78 -31.92 0.39 -27.23
CA ARG A 78 -30.73 -0.45 -27.33
C ARG A 78 -29.45 0.30 -26.95
N THR A 79 -29.35 1.56 -27.36
CA THR A 79 -28.20 2.42 -27.01
C THR A 79 -28.15 2.69 -25.52
N LEU A 80 -29.31 2.94 -24.89
CA LEU A 80 -29.42 3.08 -23.44
C LEU A 80 -28.98 1.83 -22.69
N ASP A 81 -29.37 0.64 -23.17
CA ASP A 81 -28.95 -0.63 -22.57
C ASP A 81 -27.44 -0.83 -22.66
N GLU A 82 -26.84 -0.55 -23.82
CA GLU A 82 -25.38 -0.62 -24.01
C GLU A 82 -24.63 0.37 -23.11
N ALA A 83 -25.09 1.62 -23.03
CA ALA A 83 -24.53 2.62 -22.15
C ALA A 83 -24.60 2.18 -20.68
N SER A 84 -25.77 1.66 -20.25
CA SER A 84 -26.01 1.17 -18.89
C SER A 84 -25.12 -0.03 -18.51
N ILE A 85 -24.89 -0.96 -19.45
CA ILE A 85 -23.94 -2.07 -19.26
C ILE A 85 -22.52 -1.52 -19.10
N THR A 86 -22.12 -0.60 -19.97
CA THR A 86 -20.78 -0.01 -19.98
C THR A 86 -20.51 0.79 -18.70
N VAL A 87 -21.51 1.50 -18.16
CA VAL A 87 -21.39 2.19 -16.86
C VAL A 87 -21.15 1.21 -15.72
N ARG A 88 -21.86 0.07 -15.70
CA ARG A 88 -21.66 -0.98 -14.68
C ARG A 88 -20.26 -1.57 -14.77
N GLU A 89 -19.78 -1.85 -15.97
CA GLU A 89 -18.43 -2.34 -16.25
C GLU A 89 -17.36 -1.34 -15.79
N ALA A 90 -17.49 -0.06 -16.17
CA ALA A 90 -16.56 1.00 -15.81
C ALA A 90 -16.48 1.23 -14.30
N ARG A 91 -17.62 1.22 -13.61
CA ARG A 91 -17.67 1.30 -12.13
C ARG A 91 -16.97 0.12 -11.47
N ARG A 92 -17.19 -1.10 -11.97
CA ARG A 92 -16.54 -2.30 -11.43
C ARG A 92 -15.03 -2.19 -11.60
N LEU A 93 -14.57 -1.84 -12.79
CA LEU A 93 -13.14 -1.73 -13.09
C LEU A 93 -12.46 -0.63 -12.27
N SER A 94 -13.08 0.56 -12.14
CA SER A 94 -12.55 1.63 -11.27
C SER A 94 -12.36 1.16 -9.82
N ARG A 95 -13.33 0.42 -9.25
CA ARG A 95 -13.19 -0.14 -7.89
C ARG A 95 -12.02 -1.12 -7.79
N VAL A 96 -11.85 -1.98 -8.79
CA VAL A 96 -10.74 -2.95 -8.82
C VAL A 96 -9.40 -2.21 -8.91
N CYS A 97 -9.27 -1.25 -9.83
CA CYS A 97 -8.08 -0.41 -9.95
C CYS A 97 -7.73 0.28 -8.64
N LYS A 98 -8.72 0.92 -7.98
CA LYS A 98 -8.55 1.55 -6.68
C LYS A 98 -8.06 0.58 -5.61
N SER A 99 -8.67 -0.61 -5.53
CA SER A 99 -8.29 -1.62 -4.54
C SER A 99 -6.87 -2.13 -4.77
N VAL A 100 -6.49 -2.40 -6.02
CA VAL A 100 -5.14 -2.91 -6.35
C VAL A 100 -4.08 -1.86 -6.07
N TYR A 101 -4.33 -0.59 -6.43
CA TYR A 101 -3.45 0.51 -6.10
C TYR A 101 -3.28 0.65 -4.58
N ALA A 102 -4.39 0.69 -3.82
CA ALA A 102 -4.35 0.81 -2.37
C ALA A 102 -3.59 -0.36 -1.71
N ASN A 103 -3.80 -1.60 -2.18
CA ASN A 103 -3.05 -2.75 -1.69
C ASN A 103 -1.54 -2.58 -1.93
N ARG A 104 -1.14 -2.10 -3.12
CA ARG A 104 0.27 -1.87 -3.42
C ARG A 104 0.88 -0.75 -2.56
N VAL A 105 0.15 0.33 -2.32
CA VAL A 105 0.57 1.39 -1.41
C VAL A 105 0.75 0.84 0.01
N ASN A 106 -0.19 0.02 0.49
CA ASN A 106 -0.12 -0.59 1.82
C ASN A 106 1.07 -1.56 1.97
N GLU A 107 1.40 -2.33 0.93
CA GLU A 107 2.61 -3.15 0.92
C GLU A 107 3.87 -2.29 1.09
N LEU A 108 3.99 -1.20 0.34
CA LEU A 108 5.13 -0.28 0.45
C LEU A 108 5.18 0.42 1.82
N LEU A 109 4.02 0.81 2.38
CA LEU A 109 3.94 1.36 3.73
C LEU A 109 4.40 0.37 4.80
N SER A 110 4.06 -0.92 4.63
CA SER A 110 4.51 -1.98 5.52
C SER A 110 6.04 -2.14 5.46
N SER A 111 6.61 -2.24 4.26
CA SER A 111 8.07 -2.30 4.05
C SER A 111 8.78 -1.07 4.64
N ALA A 112 8.31 0.13 4.32
CA ALA A 112 8.86 1.38 4.84
C ALA A 112 8.77 1.45 6.38
N SER A 113 7.68 0.99 6.97
CA SER A 113 7.50 0.95 8.43
C SER A 113 8.43 -0.05 9.10
N GLN A 114 8.68 -1.20 8.48
CA GLN A 114 9.65 -2.19 8.96
C GLN A 114 11.08 -1.65 8.89
N LEU A 115 11.43 -1.02 7.77
CA LEU A 115 12.72 -0.34 7.60
C LEU A 115 12.92 0.79 8.61
N LEU A 116 11.88 1.58 8.88
CA LEU A 116 11.95 2.63 9.90
C LEU A 116 12.20 2.04 11.29
N LYS A 117 11.61 0.88 11.62
CA LYS A 117 11.85 0.18 12.89
C LYS A 117 13.29 -0.33 12.98
N SER A 118 13.85 -0.90 11.91
CA SER A 118 15.24 -1.37 11.92
C SER A 118 16.23 -0.21 12.03
N LEU A 119 16.02 0.87 11.30
CA LEU A 119 16.85 2.09 11.39
C LEU A 119 16.80 2.75 12.77
N ARG A 120 15.63 2.77 13.43
CA ARG A 120 15.49 3.24 14.82
C ARG A 120 16.24 2.39 15.83
N ARG A 121 16.39 1.09 15.57
CA ARG A 121 17.23 0.20 16.38
C ARG A 121 18.70 0.56 16.12
N ALA A 122 19.11 0.66 14.85
CA ALA A 122 20.46 1.03 14.41
C ALA A 122 20.95 2.38 14.98
N SER A 123 20.08 3.39 15.00
CA SER A 123 20.40 4.74 15.47
C SER A 123 20.60 4.83 16.99
N ARG A 124 20.12 3.82 17.73
CA ARG A 124 20.36 3.65 19.17
C ARG A 124 21.59 2.82 19.47
N SER A 125 22.10 2.07 18.50
CA SER A 125 22.92 0.89 18.76
C SER A 125 24.41 1.00 18.45
N THR A 126 24.93 2.20 18.21
CA THR A 126 26.23 2.30 17.52
C THR A 126 26.98 3.63 17.71
N SER A 127 28.24 3.69 17.24
CA SER A 127 29.09 4.90 17.21
C SER A 127 28.36 6.13 16.67
N ILE A 128 28.80 7.33 17.08
CA ILE A 128 28.18 8.61 16.70
C ILE A 128 27.98 8.75 15.17
N MET A 129 28.92 8.23 14.37
CA MET A 129 28.89 8.32 12.91
C MET A 129 27.76 7.47 12.30
N THR A 130 27.72 6.19 12.65
CA THR A 130 26.64 5.24 12.27
C THR A 130 25.25 5.67 12.75
N ALA A 131 25.17 6.32 13.92
CA ALA A 131 23.91 6.85 14.43
C ALA A 131 23.42 8.07 13.61
N SER A 132 24.35 8.88 13.10
CA SER A 132 24.03 10.01 12.21
C SER A 132 23.49 9.52 10.86
N GLU A 133 24.15 8.53 10.25
CA GLU A 133 23.74 7.93 8.98
C GLU A 133 22.37 7.23 9.09
N ALA A 134 22.16 6.46 10.17
CA ALA A 134 20.86 5.84 10.43
C ALA A 134 19.73 6.89 10.56
N ARG A 135 19.99 8.02 11.25
CA ARG A 135 19.02 9.13 11.36
C ARG A 135 18.74 9.82 10.03
N MET A 136 19.73 9.92 9.14
CA MET A 136 19.53 10.43 7.78
C MET A 136 18.57 9.52 7.02
N TYR A 137 18.80 8.21 7.02
CA TYR A 137 17.89 7.26 6.37
C TYR A 137 16.50 7.23 7.02
N GLU A 138 16.39 7.35 8.35
CA GLU A 138 15.08 7.48 9.01
C GLU A 138 14.27 8.66 8.46
N LYS A 139 14.91 9.80 8.21
CA LYS A 139 14.22 10.99 7.64
C LYS A 139 13.72 10.71 6.23
N GLU A 140 14.53 10.10 5.38
CA GLU A 140 14.12 9.76 4.01
C GLU A 140 12.97 8.76 4.00
N VAL A 141 13.02 7.71 4.84
CA VAL A 141 11.92 6.75 4.96
C VAL A 141 10.63 7.42 5.45
N ARG A 142 10.69 8.38 6.38
CA ARG A 142 9.50 9.14 6.82
C ARG A 142 8.90 9.98 5.71
N LYS A 143 9.72 10.59 4.85
CA LYS A 143 9.22 11.33 3.67
C LYS A 143 8.48 10.39 2.72
N ILE A 144 9.02 9.19 2.48
CA ILE A 144 8.35 8.17 1.66
C ILE A 144 7.01 7.77 2.27
N ILE A 145 6.96 7.51 3.59
CA ILE A 145 5.71 7.18 4.29
C ILE A 145 4.67 8.30 4.11
N SER A 146 5.04 9.57 4.32
CA SER A 146 4.12 10.70 4.13
C SER A 146 3.54 10.75 2.72
N ARG A 147 4.40 10.58 1.69
CA ARG A 147 3.97 10.56 0.28
C ARG A 147 3.00 9.40 0.00
N LEU A 148 3.25 8.24 0.59
CA LEU A 148 2.39 7.06 0.43
C LEU A 148 1.04 7.23 1.16
N GLU A 149 1.03 7.82 2.36
CA GLU A 149 -0.20 8.13 3.10
C GLU A 149 -1.07 9.15 2.37
N GLU A 150 -0.46 10.21 1.82
CA GLU A 150 -1.13 11.19 0.97
C GLU A 150 -1.74 10.53 -0.28
N ALA A 151 -0.97 9.68 -0.96
CA ALA A 151 -1.43 8.94 -2.12
C ALA A 151 -2.56 7.94 -1.81
N LEU A 152 -2.68 7.46 -0.57
CA LEU A 152 -3.80 6.60 -0.15
C LEU A 152 -5.09 7.41 0.02
N ARG A 153 -5.00 8.64 0.52
CA ARG A 153 -6.15 9.54 0.73
C ARG A 153 -6.74 10.01 -0.58
N GLU A 154 -5.89 10.49 -1.49
CA GLU A 154 -6.32 11.00 -2.80
C GLU A 154 -5.47 10.45 -3.96
N PRO A 155 -5.68 9.19 -4.37
CA PRO A 155 -4.83 8.53 -5.36
C PRO A 155 -4.75 9.25 -6.70
N LEU A 156 -5.90 9.68 -7.22
CA LEU A 156 -6.03 10.27 -8.55
C LEU A 156 -5.61 11.75 -8.61
N SER A 157 -5.66 12.46 -7.47
CA SER A 157 -5.20 13.84 -7.36
C SER A 157 -3.67 13.89 -7.27
N HIS A 158 -3.08 13.03 -6.44
CA HIS A 158 -1.64 12.99 -6.24
C HIS A 158 -0.89 12.34 -7.40
N GLY A 159 -1.51 11.35 -8.06
CA GLY A 159 -0.92 10.72 -9.25
C GLY A 159 0.44 10.06 -9.00
N LEU A 160 0.66 9.54 -7.78
CA LEU A 160 1.96 9.01 -7.37
C LEU A 160 2.27 7.70 -8.12
N ASN A 161 3.33 7.70 -8.93
CA ASN A 161 3.87 6.46 -9.48
C ASN A 161 4.62 5.67 -8.38
N LEU A 162 4.22 4.42 -8.16
CA LEU A 162 4.77 3.55 -7.12
C LEU A 162 6.09 2.89 -7.50
N SER A 163 6.43 2.81 -8.80
CA SER A 163 7.67 2.16 -9.25
C SER A 163 8.94 2.88 -8.72
N PRO A 164 9.08 4.22 -8.89
CA PRO A 164 10.21 4.95 -8.33
C PRO A 164 10.29 4.85 -6.80
N ILE A 165 9.15 4.88 -6.11
CA ILE A 165 9.10 4.72 -4.64
C ILE A 165 9.63 3.37 -4.21
N ARG A 166 9.26 2.30 -4.93
CA ARG A 166 9.74 0.95 -4.67
C ARG A 166 11.26 0.85 -4.84
N GLU A 167 11.81 1.47 -5.87
CA GLU A 167 13.26 1.52 -6.10
C GLU A 167 13.99 2.32 -5.02
N GLU A 168 13.42 3.46 -4.62
CA GLU A 168 13.96 4.30 -3.54
C GLU A 168 13.99 3.54 -2.22
N LEU A 169 12.88 2.86 -1.87
CA LEU A 169 12.82 2.00 -0.69
C LEU A 169 13.84 0.87 -0.76
N LYS A 170 13.97 0.18 -1.89
CA LYS A 170 14.94 -0.90 -2.06
C LYS A 170 16.39 -0.41 -1.86
N LYS A 171 16.74 0.75 -2.39
CA LYS A 171 18.06 1.36 -2.19
C LYS A 171 18.31 1.70 -0.72
N LEU A 172 17.30 2.21 -0.02
CA LEU A 172 17.38 2.49 1.41
C LEU A 172 17.46 1.21 2.25
N GLU A 173 16.74 0.15 1.87
CA GLU A 173 16.86 -1.18 2.49
C GLU A 173 18.30 -1.71 2.33
N GLU A 174 18.85 -1.73 1.12
CA GLU A 174 20.22 -2.18 0.84
C GLU A 174 21.26 -1.35 1.61
N ALA A 175 21.12 -0.02 1.65
CA ALA A 175 22.01 0.85 2.40
C ALA A 175 21.90 0.61 3.92
N SER A 176 20.68 0.41 4.43
CA SER A 176 20.45 0.11 5.84
C SER A 176 21.00 -1.25 6.24
N SER A 177 20.89 -2.26 5.37
CA SER A 177 21.47 -3.58 5.59
C SER A 177 22.98 -3.50 5.70
N LYS A 178 23.65 -2.74 4.83
CA LYS A 178 25.10 -2.50 4.92
C LYS A 178 25.52 -1.76 6.18
N LEU A 179 24.69 -0.84 6.68
CA LEU A 179 24.94 -0.19 7.98
C LEU A 179 24.81 -1.15 9.15
N LEU A 180 23.91 -2.13 9.03
CA LEU A 180 23.63 -3.13 10.07
C LEU A 180 24.60 -4.32 10.01
N GLU A 181 25.10 -4.65 8.82
CA GLU A 181 26.12 -5.68 8.58
C GLU A 181 27.41 -5.30 9.31
N GLY A 182 27.81 -6.16 10.27
CA GLY A 182 29.00 -5.96 11.08
C GLY A 182 28.80 -5.19 12.39
N LEU A 183 27.57 -4.78 12.73
CA LEU A 183 27.30 -4.18 14.05
C LEU A 183 27.31 -5.20 15.19
N LEU A 184 26.84 -6.41 14.89
CA LEU A 184 26.82 -7.56 15.80
C LEU A 184 27.75 -8.67 15.29
N SER A 185 28.58 -9.21 16.17
CA SER A 185 29.25 -10.49 15.92
C SER A 185 28.24 -11.65 16.00
N GLY A 186 28.57 -12.82 15.45
CA GLY A 186 27.68 -13.99 15.50
C GLY A 186 27.25 -14.39 16.91
N GLU A 187 28.12 -14.20 17.91
CA GLU A 187 27.78 -14.42 19.33
C GLU A 187 26.81 -13.36 19.85
N GLU A 188 27.00 -12.09 19.47
CA GLU A 188 26.13 -10.98 19.89
C GLU A 188 24.73 -11.12 19.27
N GLU A 189 24.61 -11.56 18.01
CA GLU A 189 23.32 -11.88 17.40
C GLU A 189 22.59 -13.01 18.13
N ALA A 190 23.31 -14.07 18.52
CA ALA A 190 22.73 -15.20 19.24
C ALA A 190 22.15 -14.74 20.59
N VAL A 191 22.87 -13.88 21.32
CA VAL A 191 22.41 -13.30 22.59
C VAL A 191 21.18 -12.40 22.37
N VAL A 192 21.16 -11.55 21.34
CA VAL A 192 20.00 -10.68 21.03
C VAL A 192 18.75 -11.50 20.71
N ARG A 193 18.87 -12.55 19.90
CA ARG A 193 17.73 -13.41 19.54
C ARG A 193 17.16 -14.15 20.75
N GLU A 194 18.02 -14.67 21.62
CA GLU A 194 17.58 -15.33 22.85
C GLU A 194 16.97 -14.33 23.86
N LEU A 195 17.50 -13.11 23.94
CA LEU A 195 16.86 -12.03 24.72
C LEU A 195 15.46 -11.69 24.21
N GLU A 196 15.26 -11.56 22.89
CA GLU A 196 13.92 -11.34 22.33
C GLU A 196 12.97 -12.51 22.65
N ARG A 197 13.44 -13.75 22.58
CA ARG A 197 12.65 -14.94 22.93
C ARG A 197 12.26 -14.95 24.40
N LEU A 198 13.21 -14.69 25.30
CA LEU A 198 12.98 -14.62 26.74
C LEU A 198 12.02 -13.48 27.08
N ALA A 199 12.20 -12.29 26.50
CA ALA A 199 11.31 -11.16 26.73
C ALA A 199 9.86 -11.47 26.34
N ARG A 200 9.64 -12.16 25.21
CA ARG A 200 8.30 -12.61 24.81
C ARG A 200 7.71 -13.65 25.77
N ALA A 201 8.53 -14.59 26.25
CA ALA A 201 8.09 -15.62 27.19
C ALA A 201 7.76 -15.07 28.58
N LEU A 202 8.40 -13.97 28.97
CA LEU A 202 8.28 -13.37 30.31
C LEU A 202 7.19 -12.30 30.41
N GLU A 203 6.63 -11.82 29.29
CA GLU A 203 5.54 -10.82 29.25
C GLU A 203 5.76 -9.65 30.23
N ASP A 204 6.93 -8.99 30.15
CA ASP A 204 7.35 -7.87 31.02
C ASP A 204 7.52 -8.18 32.52
N ARG A 205 7.54 -9.45 32.93
CA ARG A 205 7.91 -9.83 34.31
C ARG A 205 9.40 -9.64 34.54
N GLY A 206 9.75 -9.01 35.66
CA GLY A 206 11.13 -8.85 36.11
C GLY A 206 11.76 -10.20 36.49
N VAL A 207 13.04 -10.39 36.14
CA VAL A 207 13.81 -11.60 36.42
C VAL A 207 15.09 -11.24 37.14
N GLU A 208 15.58 -12.14 37.99
CA GLU A 208 16.89 -11.97 38.61
C GLU A 208 18.00 -12.06 37.55
N LEU A 209 19.01 -11.20 37.69
CA LEU A 209 20.09 -11.06 36.72
C LEU A 209 20.88 -12.38 36.56
N SER A 210 21.12 -13.10 37.65
CA SER A 210 21.74 -14.43 37.65
C SER A 210 20.98 -15.40 36.75
N THR A 211 19.66 -15.49 36.94
CA THR A 211 18.77 -16.37 36.16
C THR A 211 18.76 -15.99 34.67
N LEU A 212 18.81 -14.70 34.35
CA LEU A 212 18.91 -14.22 32.97
C LEU A 212 20.23 -14.66 32.30
N ILE A 213 21.35 -14.46 33.00
CA ILE A 213 22.68 -14.82 32.47
C ILE A 213 22.80 -16.34 32.31
N GLU A 214 22.31 -17.13 33.27
CA GLU A 214 22.29 -18.58 33.16
C GLU A 214 21.42 -19.09 32.01
N ALA A 215 20.23 -18.49 31.83
CA ALA A 215 19.35 -18.84 30.73
C ALA A 215 20.01 -18.55 29.37
N LEU A 216 20.68 -17.40 29.23
CA LEU A 216 21.42 -17.05 28.04
C LEU A 216 22.60 -17.99 27.80
N SER A 217 23.40 -18.29 28.83
CA SER A 217 24.53 -19.23 28.75
C SER A 217 24.06 -20.62 28.28
N ARG A 218 23.00 -21.18 28.87
CA ARG A 218 22.46 -22.49 28.49
C ARG A 218 21.91 -22.53 27.06
N LYS A 219 21.30 -21.43 26.58
CA LYS A 219 20.65 -21.36 25.26
C LYS A 219 21.62 -21.04 24.13
N THR A 220 22.64 -20.23 24.40
CA THR A 220 23.65 -19.82 23.41
C THR A 220 24.87 -20.74 23.39
N GLY A 221 25.07 -21.58 24.42
CA GLY A 221 26.25 -22.43 24.56
C GLY A 221 27.51 -21.70 25.02
N LEU A 222 27.39 -20.43 25.40
CA LEU A 222 28.49 -19.58 25.86
C LEU A 222 28.75 -19.78 27.36
N SER A 223 29.98 -19.52 27.81
CA SER A 223 30.28 -19.50 29.26
C SER A 223 29.47 -18.42 29.97
N ILE A 224 29.25 -18.57 31.27
CA ILE A 224 28.52 -17.60 32.09
C ILE A 224 29.19 -16.22 32.02
N GLU A 225 30.53 -16.13 32.08
CA GLU A 225 31.21 -14.84 31.99
C GLU A 225 31.06 -14.22 30.59
N ARG A 226 31.12 -15.05 29.54
CA ARG A 226 30.96 -14.58 28.16
C ARG A 226 29.55 -14.10 27.89
N ALA A 227 28.53 -14.81 28.39
CA ALA A 227 27.14 -14.40 28.29
C ALA A 227 26.88 -13.09 29.05
N ALA A 228 27.43 -12.93 30.26
CA ALA A 228 27.32 -11.68 31.02
C ALA A 228 28.01 -10.50 30.31
N TYR A 229 29.20 -10.73 29.76
CA TYR A 229 29.93 -9.73 28.98
C TYR A 229 29.16 -9.31 27.73
N LEU A 230 28.65 -10.27 26.95
CA LEU A 230 27.88 -9.97 25.76
C LEU A 230 26.54 -9.31 26.08
N LEU A 231 25.91 -9.65 27.21
CA LEU A 231 24.73 -8.94 27.69
C LEU A 231 25.03 -7.44 27.87
N TYR A 232 26.16 -7.11 28.50
CA TYR A 232 26.62 -5.73 28.64
C TYR A 232 26.98 -5.10 27.29
N VAL A 233 27.68 -5.82 26.41
CA VAL A 233 28.06 -5.27 25.08
C VAL A 233 26.83 -4.98 24.23
N VAL A 234 25.85 -5.89 24.22
CA VAL A 234 24.59 -5.74 23.50
C VAL A 234 23.74 -4.60 24.09
N GLU A 235 23.76 -4.40 25.40
CA GLU A 235 23.11 -3.27 26.08
C GLU A 235 23.81 -1.94 25.77
N LYS A 236 25.15 -1.91 25.86
CA LYS A 236 25.98 -0.75 25.52
C LYS A 236 25.86 -0.37 24.05
N LYS A 237 25.75 -1.37 23.17
CA LYS A 237 25.41 -1.22 21.77
C LYS A 237 23.90 -1.05 21.58
N GLY A 238 23.08 -0.72 22.59
CA GLY A 238 21.68 -0.32 22.42
C GLY A 238 20.72 -1.33 21.76
N PHE A 239 21.13 -2.57 21.55
CA PHE A 239 20.30 -3.64 20.96
C PHE A 239 19.36 -4.27 22.00
N ALA A 240 19.72 -4.20 23.29
CA ALA A 240 18.86 -4.53 24.42
C ALA A 240 18.86 -3.38 25.43
N ARG A 241 17.76 -3.20 26.17
CA ARG A 241 17.72 -2.28 27.33
C ARG A 241 17.40 -3.07 28.59
N LEU A 242 18.33 -3.05 29.53
CA LEU A 242 18.16 -3.69 30.84
C LEU A 242 17.58 -2.65 31.80
N HIS A 243 16.39 -2.94 32.34
CA HIS A 243 15.78 -2.13 33.39
C HIS A 243 16.06 -2.81 34.73
N VAL A 244 16.92 -2.19 35.55
CA VAL A 244 17.29 -2.73 36.86
C VAL A 244 16.32 -2.22 37.90
N LYS A 245 15.66 -3.13 38.61
CA LYS A 245 14.85 -2.83 39.80
C LYS A 245 15.51 -3.46 41.01
N LEU A 246 15.93 -2.63 41.96
CA LEU A 246 16.44 -3.11 43.25
C LEU A 246 15.23 -3.59 44.07
N LYS A 247 15.29 -4.83 44.56
CA LYS A 247 14.34 -5.30 45.58
C LYS A 247 14.66 -4.53 46.88
N PRO A 248 13.66 -3.90 47.54
CA PRO A 248 13.86 -3.28 48.85
C PRO A 248 14.21 -4.32 49.92
#